data_AF-A0A8T4IQI8-F1
#
_entry.id   AF-A0A8T4IQI8-F1
#
_cell.length_a   1.000
_cell.length_b   1.000
_cell.length_c   1.000
_cell.angle_alpha   90.00
_cell.angle_beta   90.00
_cell.angle_gamma   90.00
#
_symmetry.space_group_name_H-M   'P 1'
#
loop_
_entity.id
_entity.type
_entity.pdbx_description
1 polymer ?
#
loop_
_entity_poly.entity_id
_entity_poly.type
_entity_poly.pdbx_seq_one_letter_code
_entity_poly.pdbx_strand_id
1 'polypeptide(L)'
;MSRVQLALNVADLEGSVVFYSKLFGVEPAKRRPGYANFIVDEPPLKLVLIEGEEGQDTRLDHLGVEVEETSQVTAATERLKNAGLATFEENDTTCCYALQDKVWVHGPGKEPWEIYTVKSDATPTPSTCCGT
;
A
#
# COMPACT_ATOMS: atom_id res chain seq x y z
N MET A 1 -13.76 7.77 6.07
CA MET A 1 -13.69 6.35 6.41
C MET A 1 -12.40 5.76 5.90
N SER A 2 -11.69 5.01 6.76
CA SER A 2 -10.46 4.30 6.39
C SER A 2 -10.76 3.00 5.66
N ARG A 3 -9.77 2.48 4.93
CA ARG A 3 -9.83 1.17 4.26
C ARG A 3 -8.56 0.37 4.48
N VAL A 4 -8.67 -0.95 4.40
CA VAL A 4 -7.49 -1.84 4.43
C VAL A 4 -6.74 -1.69 3.11
N GLN A 5 -5.41 -1.68 3.17
CA GLN A 5 -4.55 -1.95 2.03
C GLN A 5 -4.02 -3.37 2.08
N LEU A 6 -4.09 -4.05 0.93
CA LEU A 6 -3.43 -5.32 0.67
C LEU A 6 -2.46 -5.13 -0.49
N ALA A 7 -1.16 -5.22 -0.24
CA ALA A 7 -0.14 -5.20 -1.27
C ALA A 7 0.39 -6.61 -1.53
N LEU A 8 0.38 -7.03 -2.80
CA LEU A 8 0.80 -8.36 -3.23
C LEU A 8 1.90 -8.26 -4.28
N ASN A 9 2.93 -9.09 -4.12
CA ASN A 9 3.86 -9.40 -5.20
C ASN A 9 3.23 -10.48 -6.07
N VAL A 10 3.05 -10.20 -7.36
CA VAL A 10 2.44 -11.10 -8.34
C VAL A 10 3.40 -11.37 -9.50
N ALA A 11 3.54 -12.64 -9.91
CA ALA A 11 4.44 -13.02 -10.99
C ALA A 11 3.92 -12.66 -12.39
N ASP A 12 2.61 -12.54 -12.56
CA ASP A 12 1.96 -12.08 -13.79
C ASP A 12 1.01 -10.92 -13.44
N LEU A 13 1.49 -9.69 -13.63
CA LEU A 13 0.73 -8.49 -13.32
C LEU A 13 -0.51 -8.38 -14.21
N GLU A 14 -0.39 -8.64 -15.51
CA GLU A 14 -1.50 -8.48 -16.45
C GLU A 14 -2.60 -9.52 -16.19
N GLY A 15 -2.22 -10.79 -15.98
CA GLY A 15 -3.15 -11.85 -15.58
C GLY A 15 -3.83 -11.54 -14.23
N SER A 16 -3.08 -11.03 -13.26
CA SER A 16 -3.61 -10.63 -11.96
C SER A 16 -4.61 -9.48 -12.08
N VAL A 17 -4.30 -8.48 -12.90
CA VAL A 17 -5.21 -7.36 -13.13
C VAL A 17 -6.52 -7.84 -13.75
N VAL A 18 -6.48 -8.72 -14.75
CA VAL A 18 -7.70 -9.32 -15.32
C VAL A 18 -8.50 -10.08 -14.27
N PHE A 19 -7.82 -10.84 -13.41
CA PHE A 19 -8.47 -11.59 -12.33
C PHE A 19 -9.16 -10.67 -11.32
N TYR A 20 -8.45 -9.69 -10.76
CA TYR A 20 -8.99 -8.81 -9.73
C TYR A 20 -10.06 -7.85 -10.26
N SER A 21 -10.00 -7.47 -11.54
CA SER A 21 -11.07 -6.70 -12.18
C SER A 21 -12.39 -7.49 -12.20
N LYS A 22 -12.32 -8.80 -12.46
CA LYS A 22 -13.50 -9.68 -12.40
C LYS A 22 -13.96 -9.95 -10.97
N LEU A 23 -13.03 -10.16 -10.05
CA LEU A 23 -13.34 -10.46 -8.65
C LEU A 23 -14.11 -9.32 -7.97
N PHE A 24 -13.67 -8.08 -8.18
CA PHE A 24 -14.25 -6.90 -7.54
C PHE A 24 -15.22 -6.12 -8.44
N GLY A 25 -15.31 -6.47 -9.73
CA GLY A 25 -16.20 -5.78 -10.67
C GLY A 25 -15.79 -4.33 -10.96
N VAL A 26 -14.52 -3.98 -10.75
CA VAL A 26 -13.98 -2.63 -10.96
C VAL A 26 -12.66 -2.69 -11.71
N GLU A 27 -12.38 -1.69 -12.55
CA GLU A 27 -11.09 -1.56 -13.21
C GLU A 27 -10.02 -0.98 -12.25
N PRO A 28 -8.72 -1.17 -12.53
CA PRO A 28 -7.66 -0.54 -11.75
C PRO A 28 -7.79 0.99 -11.76
N ALA A 29 -7.66 1.60 -10.60
CA ALA A 29 -7.65 3.05 -10.46
C ALA A 29 -6.34 3.67 -10.97
N LYS A 30 -5.23 2.93 -10.89
CA LYS A 30 -3.92 3.34 -11.44
C LYS A 30 -3.20 2.13 -12.02
N ARG A 31 -2.57 2.32 -13.20
CA ARG A 31 -1.64 1.37 -13.83
C ARG A 31 -0.35 2.05 -14.23
N ARG A 32 0.78 1.38 -14.02
CA ARG A 32 2.14 1.76 -14.44
C ARG A 32 2.93 0.48 -14.77
N PRO A 33 4.07 0.56 -15.49
CA PRO A 33 4.96 -0.59 -15.62
C PRO A 33 5.30 -1.15 -14.23
N GLY A 34 5.11 -2.46 -14.06
CA GLY A 34 5.36 -3.16 -12.79
C GLY A 34 4.38 -2.89 -11.64
N TYR A 35 3.30 -2.12 -11.86
CA TYR A 35 2.41 -1.69 -10.78
C TYR A 35 0.96 -1.48 -11.22
N ALA A 36 0.02 -1.98 -10.42
CA ALA A 36 -1.39 -1.60 -10.52
C ALA A 36 -2.02 -1.43 -9.13
N ASN A 37 -3.04 -0.58 -9.02
CA ASN A 37 -3.89 -0.58 -7.83
C ASN A 37 -5.38 -0.49 -8.17
N PHE A 38 -6.19 -1.00 -7.26
CA PHE A 38 -7.65 -0.93 -7.28
C PHE A 38 -8.15 -0.21 -6.03
N ILE A 39 -9.22 0.55 -6.21
CA ILE A 39 -10.00 1.15 -5.14
C ILE A 39 -11.37 0.49 -5.18
N VAL A 40 -11.64 -0.38 -4.20
CA VAL A 40 -12.92 -1.07 -4.05
C VAL A 40 -13.69 -0.38 -2.94
N ASP A 41 -14.95 -0.03 -3.21
CA ASP A 41 -15.79 0.69 -2.24
C ASP A 41 -16.53 -0.26 -1.29
N GLU A 42 -16.96 -1.43 -1.78
CA GLU A 42 -17.65 -2.44 -0.97
C GLU A 42 -17.16 -3.86 -1.32
N PRO A 43 -16.38 -4.51 -0.43
CA PRO A 43 -15.84 -3.97 0.83
C PRO A 43 -14.78 -2.87 0.59
N PRO A 44 -14.65 -1.89 1.50
CA PRO A 44 -13.61 -0.86 1.41
C PRO A 44 -12.21 -1.48 1.41
N LEU A 45 -11.54 -1.46 0.26
CA LEU A 45 -10.23 -2.05 0.06
C LEU A 45 -9.40 -1.23 -0.92
N LYS A 46 -8.12 -1.08 -0.59
CA LYS A 46 -7.07 -0.72 -1.54
C LYS A 46 -6.24 -1.94 -1.86
N LEU A 47 -6.39 -2.47 -3.07
CA LEU A 47 -5.54 -3.57 -3.54
C LEU A 47 -4.37 -2.97 -4.33
N VAL A 48 -3.15 -3.34 -3.98
CA VAL A 48 -1.93 -2.96 -4.69
C VAL A 48 -1.28 -4.23 -5.23
N LEU A 49 -0.96 -4.22 -6.52
CA LEU A 49 -0.25 -5.29 -7.21
C LEU A 49 1.12 -4.76 -7.65
N ILE A 50 2.16 -5.46 -7.22
CA ILE A 50 3.55 -5.17 -7.55
C ILE A 50 4.05 -6.36 -8.38
N GLU A 51 4.60 -6.09 -9.55
CA GLU A 51 5.18 -7.13 -10.39
C GLU A 51 6.42 -7.71 -9.70
N GLY A 52 6.37 -9.01 -9.44
CA GLY A 52 7.47 -9.79 -8.90
C GLY A 52 8.20 -10.57 -9.99
N GLU A 53 9.01 -11.54 -9.56
CA GLU A 53 9.72 -12.42 -10.47
C GLU A 53 8.79 -13.45 -11.12
N GLU A 54 8.99 -13.69 -12.42
CA GLU A 54 8.24 -14.69 -13.17
C GLU A 54 8.39 -16.10 -12.55
N GLY A 55 7.29 -16.85 -12.48
CA GLY A 55 7.26 -18.21 -11.93
C GLY A 55 7.22 -18.32 -10.41
N GLN A 56 7.22 -17.20 -9.67
CA GLN A 56 6.99 -17.20 -8.22
C GLN A 56 5.50 -17.25 -7.88
N ASP A 57 5.17 -17.92 -6.78
CA ASP A 57 3.81 -17.84 -6.22
C ASP A 57 3.53 -16.42 -5.69
N THR A 58 2.27 -16.00 -5.78
CA THR A 58 1.84 -14.72 -5.22
C THR A 58 2.07 -14.71 -3.71
N ARG A 59 2.67 -13.62 -3.20
CA ARG A 59 2.97 -13.47 -1.77
C ARG A 59 2.64 -12.09 -1.26
N LEU A 60 2.42 -11.98 0.05
CA LEU A 60 2.24 -10.71 0.72
C LEU A 60 3.50 -9.86 0.55
N ASP A 61 3.31 -8.61 0.12
CA ASP A 61 4.36 -7.59 0.18
C ASP A 61 4.29 -6.86 1.52
N HIS A 62 3.18 -6.13 1.73
CA HIS A 62 2.87 -5.46 2.98
C HIS A 62 1.36 -5.23 3.14
N LEU A 63 0.97 -4.81 4.34
CA LEU A 63 -0.40 -4.47 4.70
C LEU A 63 -0.49 -2.99 5.05
N GLY A 64 -1.70 -2.45 5.02
CA GLY A 64 -1.87 -1.10 5.54
C GLY A 64 -3.30 -0.72 5.89
N VAL A 65 -3.41 0.49 6.44
CA VAL A 65 -4.68 1.19 6.66
C VAL A 65 -4.55 2.58 6.04
N GLU A 66 -5.27 2.78 4.93
CA GLU A 66 -5.37 4.09 4.28
C GLU A 66 -6.39 4.93 5.06
N VAL A 67 -5.94 6.08 5.55
CA VAL A 67 -6.74 7.07 6.30
C VAL A 67 -6.89 8.36 5.48
N GLU A 68 -7.85 9.20 5.85
CA GLU A 68 -8.28 10.35 5.04
C GLU A 68 -7.33 11.54 5.14
N GLU A 69 -6.65 11.71 6.26
CA GLU A 69 -5.85 12.90 6.52
C GLU A 69 -4.63 12.65 7.41
N THR A 70 -3.64 13.55 7.31
CA THR A 70 -2.36 13.47 8.04
C THR A 70 -2.55 13.41 9.55
N SER A 71 -3.51 14.15 10.10
CA SER A 71 -3.82 14.14 11.54
C SER A 71 -4.14 12.74 12.06
N GLN A 72 -4.79 11.90 11.25
CA GLN A 72 -5.10 10.51 11.61
C GLN A 72 -3.84 9.63 11.60
N VAL A 73 -2.89 9.89 10.70
CA VAL A 73 -1.56 9.25 10.72
C VAL A 73 -0.81 9.64 11.98
N THR A 74 -0.75 10.94 12.30
CA THR A 74 -0.09 11.44 13.53
C THR A 74 -0.69 10.81 14.78
N ALA A 75 -2.02 10.79 14.90
CA ALA A 75 -2.71 10.17 16.04
C ALA A 75 -2.43 8.66 16.13
N ALA A 76 -2.34 7.97 15.00
CA ALA A 76 -1.98 6.55 14.97
C ALA A 76 -0.53 6.33 15.43
N THR A 77 0.41 7.14 14.96
CA THR A 77 1.82 7.11 15.38
C THR A 77 1.95 7.26 16.89
N GLU A 78 1.34 8.29 17.48
CA GLU A 78 1.39 8.53 18.93
C GLU A 78 0.83 7.34 19.71
N ARG A 79 -0.33 6.82 19.28
CA ARG A 79 -0.94 5.64 19.90
C ARG A 79 -0.03 4.41 19.85
N LEU A 80 0.61 4.14 18.71
CA LEU A 80 1.48 2.97 18.53
C LEU A 80 2.77 3.09 19.37
N LYS A 81 3.37 4.27 19.42
CA LYS A 81 4.53 4.56 20.29
C LYS A 81 4.18 4.37 21.76
N ASN A 82 3.04 4.91 22.20
CA ASN A 82 2.57 4.78 23.58
C ASN A 82 2.25 3.32 23.96
N ALA A 83 1.90 2.48 22.97
CA ALA A 83 1.72 1.05 23.16
C ALA A 83 3.04 0.25 23.15
N GLY A 84 4.20 0.91 22.99
CA GLY A 84 5.51 0.27 22.99
C GLY A 84 5.90 -0.41 21.68
N LEU A 85 5.21 -0.12 20.57
CA LEU A 85 5.59 -0.63 19.26
C LEU A 85 6.72 0.20 18.67
N ALA A 86 7.68 -0.47 18.02
CA ALA A 86 8.72 0.20 17.26
C ALA A 86 8.11 0.81 15.98
N THR A 87 7.99 2.13 15.95
CA THR A 87 7.44 2.89 14.82
C THR A 87 8.55 3.50 13.98
N PHE A 88 8.42 3.44 12.65
CA PHE A 88 9.25 4.19 11.72
C PHE A 88 8.37 5.16 10.92
N GLU A 89 8.62 6.45 11.05
CA GLU A 89 7.82 7.51 10.41
C GLU A 89 8.48 7.98 9.12
N GLU A 90 7.67 8.13 8.07
CA GLU A 90 8.06 8.74 6.80
C GLU A 90 7.03 9.85 6.50
N ASN A 91 7.44 11.11 6.65
CA ASN A 91 6.61 12.28 6.34
C ASN A 91 7.00 12.84 4.98
N ASP A 92 6.03 13.36 4.22
CA ASP A 92 6.22 13.95 2.89
C ASP A 92 7.06 13.09 1.92
N THR A 93 6.89 11.76 2.01
CA THR A 93 7.68 10.82 1.22
C THR A 93 6.95 10.52 -0.08
N THR A 94 7.67 10.65 -1.20
CA THR A 94 7.18 10.19 -2.50
C THR A 94 7.44 8.70 -2.60
N CYS A 95 6.39 7.90 -2.42
CA CYS A 95 6.41 6.44 -2.56
C CYS A 95 5.27 6.05 -3.51
N CYS A 96 5.56 5.19 -4.49
CA CYS A 96 4.58 4.60 -5.41
C CYS A 96 3.68 5.64 -6.10
N TYR A 97 4.31 6.68 -6.64
CA TYR A 97 3.62 7.72 -7.42
C TYR A 97 2.62 8.56 -6.61
N ALA A 98 2.82 8.66 -5.30
CA ALA A 98 2.02 9.50 -4.40
C ALA A 98 2.90 10.18 -3.34
N LEU A 99 2.52 11.40 -2.96
CA LEU A 99 3.03 12.06 -1.76
C LEU A 99 2.22 11.54 -0.57
N GLN A 100 2.92 11.00 0.43
CA GLN A 100 2.28 10.34 1.57
C GLN A 100 2.93 10.77 2.89
N ASP A 101 2.10 10.83 3.92
CA ASP A 101 2.56 10.73 5.31
C ASP A 101 2.22 9.31 5.79
N LYS A 102 3.19 8.62 6.40
CA LYS A 102 3.00 7.25 6.86
C LYS A 102 3.79 6.90 8.11
N VAL A 103 3.29 5.91 8.83
CA VAL A 103 4.01 5.24 9.92
C VAL A 103 4.01 3.74 9.69
N TRP A 104 5.19 3.14 9.81
CA TRP A 104 5.41 1.70 9.71
C TRP A 104 5.55 1.05 11.08
N VAL A 105 4.97 -0.14 11.20
CA VAL A 105 5.21 -1.09 12.30
C VAL A 105 5.33 -2.50 11.71
N HIS A 106 5.88 -3.43 12.48
CA HIS A 106 5.94 -4.83 12.10
C HIS A 106 5.18 -5.69 13.11
N GLY A 107 4.44 -6.67 12.61
CA GLY A 107 3.87 -7.69 13.47
C GLY A 107 4.93 -8.66 13.99
N PRO A 108 4.57 -9.55 14.94
CA PRO A 108 5.50 -10.53 15.49
C PRO A 108 6.06 -11.51 14.43
N GLY A 109 5.31 -11.73 13.35
CA GLY A 109 5.71 -12.55 12.20
C GLY A 109 6.60 -11.81 11.19
N LYS A 110 6.98 -10.56 11.48
CA LYS A 110 7.73 -9.63 10.61
C LYS A 110 6.95 -9.11 9.41
N GLU A 111 5.64 -9.32 9.35
CA GLU A 111 4.80 -8.71 8.33
C GLU A 111 4.75 -7.18 8.54
N PRO A 112 5.09 -6.39 7.51
CA PRO A 112 5.08 -4.93 7.60
C PRO A 112 3.66 -4.37 7.46
N TRP A 113 3.37 -3.37 8.29
CA TRP A 113 2.12 -2.62 8.28
C TRP A 113 2.39 -1.13 8.18
N GLU A 114 1.71 -0.44 7.26
CA GLU A 114 1.67 1.03 7.22
C GLU A 114 0.30 1.58 7.60
N ILE A 115 0.28 2.71 8.31
CA ILE A 115 -0.90 3.58 8.39
C ILE A 115 -0.52 4.86 7.68
N TYR A 116 -1.28 5.22 6.64
CA TYR A 116 -0.87 6.28 5.73
C TYR A 116 -2.06 7.06 5.16
N THR A 117 -1.77 8.25 4.64
CA THR A 117 -2.72 9.01 3.82
C THR A 117 -2.08 9.39 2.49
N VAL A 118 -2.86 9.48 1.41
CA VAL A 118 -2.42 10.00 0.11
C VAL A 118 -2.74 11.49 0.05
N LYS A 119 -1.71 12.33 -0.03
CA LYS A 119 -1.87 13.80 -0.11
C LYS A 119 -2.03 14.26 -1.56
N SER A 120 -1.29 13.66 -2.49
CA SER A 120 -1.38 13.94 -3.92
C SER A 120 -0.74 12.83 -4.74
N ASP A 121 -1.06 12.76 -6.03
CA ASP A 121 -0.24 12.02 -7.00
C ASP A 121 1.14 12.68 -7.13
N ALA A 122 2.15 11.87 -7.41
CA ALA A 122 3.52 12.30 -7.64
C ALA A 122 4.14 11.54 -8.83
N THR A 123 5.00 12.19 -9.61
CA THR A 123 5.93 11.51 -10.51
C THR A 123 7.08 10.94 -9.67
N PRO A 124 7.54 9.69 -9.93
CA PRO A 124 8.57 9.10 -9.11
C PRO A 124 9.88 9.84 -9.33
N THR A 125 10.48 10.33 -8.26
CA THR A 125 11.94 10.42 -8.16
C THR A 125 12.45 9.00 -7.86
N PRO A 126 13.69 8.64 -8.22
CA PRO A 126 14.25 7.35 -7.86
C PRO A 126 14.43 7.29 -6.34
N SER A 127 13.40 6.86 -5.62
CA SER A 127 13.41 6.59 -4.19
C SER A 127 13.02 5.12 -3.96
N THR A 128 13.66 4.52 -2.96
CA THR A 128 13.72 3.08 -2.66
C THR A 128 12.39 2.48 -2.16
N CYS A 129 11.29 3.23 -2.18
CA CYS A 129 10.10 2.86 -1.40
C CYS A 129 9.17 1.86 -2.10
N CYS A 130 9.28 1.63 -3.41
CA CYS A 130 8.58 0.56 -4.13
C CYS A 130 9.65 -0.30 -4.78
N GLY A 131 9.71 -1.57 -4.38
CA GLY A 131 10.82 -2.48 -4.57
C GLY A 131 11.62 -2.33 -5.87
N THR A 132 12.94 -2.43 -5.73
CA THR A 132 13.85 -2.78 -6.82
C THR A 132 13.64 -4.21 -7.29
#